data_AF-A0A535CWM8-F1
#
_entry.id   AF-A0A535CWM8-F1
#
_cell.length_a   1.000
_cell.length_b   1.000
_cell.length_c   1.000
_cell.angle_alpha   90.00
_cell.angle_beta   90.00
_cell.angle_gamma   90.00
#
_symmetry.space_group_name_H-M   'P 1'
#
loop_
_entity.id
_entity.type
_entity.pdbx_description
1 polymer ?
#
loop_
_entity_poly.entity_id
_entity_poly.type
_entity_poly.pdbx_seq_one_letter_code
_entity_poly.pdbx_strand_id
1 'polypeptide(L)'
;MIRIDIPLRGIVELQHAVFDVNGTLAVDGKPIPGVTDRLKALGEHLSLHVLTAGTHGNIAELERVLGFPLHMITIGEEKVHYVEQLGPASVIAFGNGMNDVGMLRLAAIGVAVLAGEG
;
A
#
# COMPACT_ATOMS: atom_id res chain seq x y z
N MET A 1 -11.48 11.28 0.95
CA MET A 1 -11.93 10.19 1.82
C MET A 1 -12.93 9.33 1.06
N ILE A 2 -12.96 8.02 1.29
CA ILE A 2 -13.92 7.08 0.69
C ILE A 2 -14.75 6.46 1.81
N ARG A 3 -16.08 6.46 1.67
CA ARG A 3 -17.01 5.87 2.63
C ARG A 3 -17.72 4.68 2.00
N ILE A 4 -17.61 3.52 2.63
CA ILE A 4 -18.17 2.25 2.12
C ILE A 4 -19.10 1.68 3.17
N ASP A 5 -20.33 1.37 2.78
CA ASP A 5 -21.24 0.59 3.62
C ASP A 5 -21.08 -0.90 3.27
N ILE A 6 -20.55 -1.68 4.22
CA ILE A 6 -20.30 -3.10 4.03
C ILE A 6 -21.42 -3.88 4.74
N PRO A 7 -22.25 -4.64 4.02
CA PRO A 7 -23.30 -5.45 4.61
C PRO A 7 -22.75 -6.34 5.74
N LEU A 8 -23.48 -6.39 6.86
CA LEU A 8 -23.14 -7.16 8.07
C LEU A 8 -21.85 -6.73 8.80
N ARG A 9 -21.23 -5.61 8.38
CA ARG A 9 -20.06 -5.03 9.04
C ARG A 9 -20.28 -3.57 9.45
N GLY A 10 -21.03 -2.82 8.66
CA GLY A 10 -21.30 -1.41 8.86
C GLY A 10 -20.42 -0.51 7.99
N ILE A 11 -20.40 0.78 8.34
CA ILE A 11 -19.70 1.82 7.58
C ILE A 11 -18.20 1.78 7.88
N VAL A 12 -17.39 1.80 6.83
CA VAL A 12 -15.94 2.00 6.88
C VAL A 12 -15.60 3.32 6.19
N GLU A 13 -14.81 4.15 6.87
CA GLU A 13 -14.37 5.45 6.37
C GLU A 13 -12.87 5.44 6.13
N LEU A 14 -12.48 5.34 4.87
CA LEU A 14 -11.09 5.25 4.45
C LEU A 14 -10.53 6.64 4.16
N GLN A 15 -9.35 6.91 4.70
CA GLN A 15 -8.59 8.14 4.49
C GLN A 15 -7.22 7.86 3.88
N HIS A 16 -6.64 6.69 4.18
CA HIS A 16 -5.29 6.31 3.76
C HIS A 16 -5.32 5.03 2.94
N ALA A 17 -4.52 4.98 1.87
CA ALA A 17 -4.19 3.76 1.17
C ALA A 17 -2.70 3.47 1.30
N VAL A 18 -2.36 2.32 1.85
CA VAL A 18 -0.99 1.88 2.10
C VAL A 18 -0.66 0.73 1.15
N PHE A 19 0.43 0.83 0.41
CA PHE A 19 0.84 -0.16 -0.58
C PHE A 19 2.24 -0.65 -0.28
N ASP A 20 2.47 -1.96 -0.37
CA ASP A 20 3.81 -2.46 -0.69
C ASP A 20 4.17 -2.17 -2.16
N VAL A 21 5.45 -2.23 -2.51
CA VAL A 21 5.92 -2.05 -3.89
C VAL A 21 6.01 -3.36 -4.67
N ASN A 22 6.91 -4.27 -4.30
CA ASN A 22 7.23 -5.42 -5.14
C ASN A 22 6.22 -6.54 -4.91
N GLY A 23 5.71 -7.13 -5.99
CA GLY A 23 4.57 -8.04 -5.94
C GLY A 23 3.21 -7.34 -5.76
N THR A 24 3.18 -6.02 -5.59
CA THR A 24 1.94 -5.23 -5.41
C THR A 24 1.76 -4.16 -6.49
N LEU A 25 2.65 -3.18 -6.57
CA LEU A 25 2.65 -2.10 -7.56
C LEU A 25 3.64 -2.33 -8.70
N ALA A 26 4.66 -3.15 -8.45
CA ALA A 26 5.76 -3.44 -9.35
C ALA A 26 6.07 -4.94 -9.39
N VAL A 27 6.68 -5.38 -10.48
CA VAL A 27 7.27 -6.72 -10.62
C VAL A 27 8.75 -6.53 -10.97
N ASP A 28 9.64 -7.18 -10.23
CA ASP A 28 11.10 -7.03 -10.33
C ASP A 28 11.55 -5.55 -10.32
N GLY A 29 10.94 -4.73 -9.46
CA GLY A 29 11.24 -3.29 -9.34
C GLY A 29 10.71 -2.42 -10.49
N LYS A 30 9.94 -2.97 -11.43
CA LYS A 30 9.31 -2.22 -12.53
C LYS A 30 7.82 -2.04 -12.27
N PRO A 31 7.30 -0.80 -12.22
CA PRO A 31 5.87 -0.57 -12.05
C PRO A 31 5.03 -1.25 -13.13
N ILE A 32 3.92 -1.85 -12.71
CA ILE A 32 2.98 -2.51 -13.62
C ILE A 32 2.33 -1.45 -14.52
N PRO A 33 2.15 -1.70 -15.83
CA PRO A 33 1.56 -0.72 -16.74
C PRO A 33 0.22 -0.15 -16.25
N GLY A 34 0.12 1.18 -16.21
CA GLY A 34 -1.08 1.90 -15.76
C GLY A 34 -1.25 2.06 -14.25
N VAL A 35 -0.33 1.52 -13.42
CA VAL A 35 -0.39 1.72 -11.96
C VAL A 35 -0.24 3.18 -11.58
N THR A 36 0.71 3.91 -12.17
CA THR A 36 0.95 5.33 -11.87
C THR A 36 -0.31 6.18 -12.08
N ASP A 37 -1.01 5.99 -13.20
CA ASP A 37 -2.24 6.74 -13.50
C ASP A 37 -3.38 6.39 -12.53
N ARG A 38 -3.50 5.11 -12.16
CA ARG A 38 -4.51 4.65 -11.19
C ARG A 38 -4.23 5.17 -9.78
N LEU A 39 -2.98 5.18 -9.35
CA LEU A 39 -2.57 5.78 -8.09
C LEU A 39 -2.86 7.28 -8.10
N LYS A 40 -2.54 7.99 -9.19
CA LYS A 40 -2.85 9.42 -9.30
C LYS A 40 -4.34 9.70 -9.14
N ALA A 41 -5.20 8.94 -9.82
CA ALA A 41 -6.66 9.07 -9.67
C ALA A 41 -7.12 8.72 -8.24
N LEU A 42 -6.55 7.67 -7.63
CA LEU A 42 -6.88 7.30 -6.25
C LEU A 42 -6.43 8.37 -5.24
N GLY A 43 -5.32 9.06 -5.50
CA GLY A 43 -4.78 10.14 -4.70
C GLY A 43 -5.71 11.36 -4.59
N GLU A 44 -6.67 11.51 -5.51
CA GLU A 44 -7.73 12.53 -5.40
C GLU A 44 -8.73 12.21 -4.28
N HIS A 45 -8.75 10.96 -3.81
CA HIS A 45 -9.68 10.48 -2.80
C HIS A 45 -9.01 10.00 -1.51
N LEU A 46 -7.78 9.51 -1.54
CA LEU A 46 -7.08 8.98 -0.36
C LEU A 46 -5.65 9.51 -0.30
N SER A 47 -5.12 9.69 0.92
CA SER A 47 -3.69 9.90 1.13
C SER A 47 -2.96 8.59 0.80
N LEU A 48 -2.04 8.65 -0.16
CA LEU A 48 -1.31 7.46 -0.61
C LEU A 48 0.01 7.34 0.14
N HIS A 49 0.30 6.14 0.61
CA HIS A 49 1.52 5.78 1.30
C HIS A 49 2.11 4.54 0.63
N VAL A 50 3.34 4.63 0.14
CA VAL A 50 3.98 3.51 -0.54
C VAL A 50 5.20 3.09 0.26
N LEU A 51 5.22 1.83 0.69
CA LEU A 51 6.22 1.24 1.58
C LEU A 51 7.11 0.30 0.77
N THR A 52 8.42 0.38 0.95
CA THR A 52 9.36 -0.49 0.25
C THR A 52 10.57 -0.83 1.11
N ALA A 53 11.06 -2.06 0.96
CA ALA A 53 12.35 -2.47 1.52
C ALA A 53 13.56 -2.05 0.66
N GLY A 54 13.32 -1.44 -0.51
CA GLY A 54 14.39 -0.96 -1.40
C GLY A 54 15.33 -2.08 -1.89
N THR A 55 14.86 -3.33 -1.91
CA THR A 55 15.69 -4.49 -2.23
C THR A 55 16.02 -4.61 -3.72
N HIS A 56 15.27 -3.93 -4.59
CA HIS A 56 15.44 -3.98 -6.04
C HIS A 56 15.58 -2.57 -6.62
N GLY A 57 16.82 -2.19 -6.95
CA GLY A 57 17.12 -0.99 -7.73
C GLY A 57 17.28 0.30 -6.93
N ASN A 58 17.23 1.43 -7.66
CA ASN A 58 17.41 2.77 -7.11
C ASN A 58 16.05 3.35 -6.70
N ILE A 59 15.83 3.54 -5.40
CA ILE A 59 14.60 4.13 -4.83
C ILE A 59 14.24 5.46 -5.50
N ALA A 60 15.24 6.31 -5.77
CA ALA A 60 15.00 7.61 -6.40
C ALA A 60 14.49 7.48 -7.85
N GLU A 61 14.90 6.43 -8.56
CA GLU A 61 14.35 6.14 -9.88
C GLU A 61 12.90 5.66 -9.76
N LEU A 62 12.61 4.79 -8.80
CA LEU A 62 11.26 4.27 -8.59
C LEU A 62 10.29 5.38 -8.15
N GLU A 63 10.71 6.27 -7.25
CA GLU A 63 9.98 7.50 -6.89
C GLU A 63 9.67 8.35 -8.12
N ARG A 64 10.65 8.54 -9.01
CA ARG A 64 10.47 9.29 -10.26
C ARG A 64 9.45 8.64 -11.20
N VAL A 65 9.46 7.31 -11.31
CA VAL A 65 8.56 6.57 -12.21
C VAL A 65 7.14 6.46 -11.63
N LEU A 66 7.01 6.21 -10.33
CA LEU A 66 5.72 6.17 -9.65
C LEU A 66 5.12 7.56 -9.45
N GLY A 67 5.95 8.60 -9.33
CA GLY A 67 5.51 9.96 -9.05
C GLY A 67 5.03 10.19 -7.61
N PHE A 68 5.40 9.29 -6.69
CA PHE A 68 5.05 9.36 -5.27
C PHE A 68 6.30 9.18 -4.41
N PRO A 69 6.38 9.85 -3.25
CA PRO A 69 7.43 9.59 -2.28
C PRO A 69 7.31 8.17 -1.73
N LEU A 70 8.44 7.49 -1.57
CA LEU A 70 8.50 6.15 -1.01
C LEU A 70 8.99 6.19 0.43
N HIS A 71 8.36 5.40 1.29
CA HIS A 71 8.79 5.19 2.67
C HIS A 71 9.61 3.92 2.77
N MET A 72 10.87 4.08 3.17
CA MET A 72 11.78 2.97 3.39
C MET A 72 11.43 2.23 4.67
N ILE A 73 11.14 0.93 4.54
CA ILE A 73 10.79 0.03 5.63
C ILE A 73 11.49 -1.31 5.39
N THR A 74 12.30 -1.72 6.35
CA THR A 74 13.22 -2.85 6.27
C THR A 74 12.59 -4.16 6.73
N ILE A 75 11.67 -4.12 7.71
CA ILE A 75 11.02 -5.30 8.28
C ILE A 75 9.51 -5.14 8.42
N GLY A 76 8.77 -6.25 8.50
CA GLY A 76 7.30 -6.23 8.56
C GLY A 76 6.72 -5.49 9.77
N GLU A 77 7.43 -5.48 10.91
CA GLU A 77 6.99 -4.77 12.12
C GLU A 77 6.90 -3.25 11.92
N GLU A 78 7.80 -2.68 11.12
CA GLU A 78 7.77 -1.26 10.78
C GLU A 78 6.54 -0.91 9.92
N LYS A 79 6.08 -1.83 9.06
CA LYS A 79 4.82 -1.65 8.30
C LYS A 79 3.61 -1.61 9.23
N VAL A 80 3.59 -2.47 10.26
CA VAL A 80 2.54 -2.47 11.29
C VAL A 80 2.53 -1.12 12.01
N HIS A 81 3.69 -0.68 12.51
CA HIS A 81 3.80 0.59 13.23
C HIS A 81 3.37 1.79 12.37
N TYR A 82 3.71 1.77 11.09
CA TYR A 82 3.28 2.81 10.15
C TYR A 82 1.75 2.88 10.04
N VAL A 83 1.06 1.74 9.95
CA VAL A 83 -0.41 1.68 9.92
C VAL A 83 -1.03 2.11 11.26
N GLU A 84 -0.40 1.78 12.40
CA GLU A 84 -0.83 2.26 13.72
C GLU A 84 -0.82 3.79 13.80
N GLN A 85 0.25 4.43 13.31
CA GLN A 85 0.40 5.88 13.32
C GLN A 85 -0.67 6.61 12.48
N LEU A 86 -1.14 5.98 11.40
CA LEU A 86 -2.20 6.53 10.55
C LEU A 86 -3.61 6.35 11.13
N GLY A 87 -3.77 5.52 12.15
CA GLY A 87 -5.07 5.12 12.67
C GLY A 87 -5.68 3.98 11.85
N PRO A 88 -5.50 2.71 12.27
CA PRO A 88 -5.82 1.54 11.44
C PRO A 88 -7.25 1.48 10.91
N ALA A 89 -8.22 2.01 11.67
CA ALA A 89 -9.63 2.04 11.30
C ALA A 89 -9.95 2.87 10.04
N SER A 90 -9.03 3.72 9.58
CA SER A 90 -9.18 4.55 8.38
C SER A 90 -8.28 4.11 7.22
N VAL A 91 -7.58 2.98 7.36
CA VAL A 91 -6.57 2.50 6.41
C VAL A 91 -7.13 1.35 5.56
N ILE A 92 -6.89 1.42 4.24
CA ILE A 92 -6.89 0.25 3.36
C ILE A 92 -5.44 -0.08 2.99
N ALA A 93 -5.05 -1.34 3.17
CA ALA A 93 -3.68 -1.80 2.94
C ALA A 93 -3.62 -2.86 1.85
N PHE A 94 -2.58 -2.81 1.02
CA PHE A 94 -2.33 -3.71 -0.10
C PHE A 94 -0.93 -4.31 0.01
N GLY A 95 -0.84 -5.62 -0.12
CA GLY A 95 0.43 -6.33 0.01
C GLY A 95 0.36 -7.73 -0.57
N ASN A 96 1.51 -8.32 -0.81
CA ASN A 96 1.67 -9.60 -1.50
C ASN A 96 2.48 -10.60 -0.67
N GLY A 97 3.44 -10.13 0.13
CA GLY A 97 4.41 -10.97 0.82
C GLY A 97 4.12 -11.22 2.29
N MET A 98 4.92 -12.11 2.89
CA MET A 98 4.84 -12.45 4.32
C MET A 98 5.07 -11.25 5.26
N ASN A 99 5.87 -10.27 4.85
CA ASN A 99 6.12 -9.06 5.62
C ASN A 99 4.92 -8.09 5.63
N ASP A 100 3.91 -8.30 4.79
CA ASP A 100 2.69 -7.48 4.73
C ASP A 100 1.60 -7.97 5.69
N VAL A 101 1.64 -9.24 6.10
CA VAL A 101 0.58 -9.92 6.87
C VAL A 101 0.14 -9.10 8.09
N GLY A 102 1.10 -8.52 8.82
CA GLY A 102 0.80 -7.69 9.99
C GLY A 102 -0.01 -6.44 9.63
N MET A 103 0.47 -5.67 8.65
CA MET A 103 -0.22 -4.48 8.13
C MET A 103 -1.61 -4.81 7.60
N LEU A 104 -1.73 -5.89 6.81
CA LEU A 104 -3.00 -6.30 6.21
C LEU A 104 -4.04 -6.71 7.25
N ARG A 105 -3.61 -7.38 8.33
CA ARG A 105 -4.51 -7.75 9.44
C ARG A 105 -4.94 -6.56 10.28
N LEU A 106 -4.08 -5.56 10.41
CA LEU A 106 -4.32 -4.41 11.27
C LEU A 106 -5.25 -3.38 10.61
N ALA A 107 -5.11 -3.15 9.30
CA ALA A 107 -5.90 -2.17 8.55
C ALA A 107 -7.41 -2.47 8.57
N ALA A 108 -8.24 -1.43 8.41
CA ALA A 108 -9.68 -1.58 8.27
C ALA A 108 -10.05 -2.48 7.08
N ILE A 109 -9.32 -2.38 5.99
CA ILE A 109 -9.43 -3.32 4.87
C ILE A 109 -8.03 -3.76 4.47
N GLY A 110 -7.73 -5.05 4.62
CA GLY A 110 -6.53 -5.67 4.09
C GLY A 110 -6.82 -6.36 2.74
N VAL A 111 -5.99 -6.08 1.74
CA VAL A 111 -6.08 -6.68 0.40
C VAL A 111 -4.79 -7.42 0.10
N ALA A 112 -4.87 -8.75 0.07
CA ALA A 112 -3.79 -9.58 -0.42
C ALA A 112 -3.79 -9.57 -1.96
N VAL A 113 -2.67 -9.17 -2.57
CA VAL A 113 -2.48 -9.16 -4.02
C VAL A 113 -1.88 -10.50 -4.43
N LEU A 114 -2.56 -11.19 -5.35
CA LEU A 114 -2.03 -12.38 -5.99
C LEU A 114 -1.29 -11.96 -7.26
N ALA A 115 0.04 -11.95 -7.19
CA ALA A 115 0.93 -11.61 -8.29
C ALA A 115 1.85 -12.80 -8.63
N GLY A 116 2.82 -12.58 -9.54
CA GLY A 116 3.85 -13.56 -9.87
C GLY A 116 4.96 -13.67 -8.82
N GLU A 117 4.93 -12.81 -7.80
CA GLU A 117 5.81 -12.79 -6.63
C GLU A 117 4.96 -13.09 -5.37
N GLY A 118 5.64 -13.35 -4.23
CA GLY A 118 5.00 -13.49 -2.91
C GLY A 118 5.12 -14.86 -2.28
#